data_AF-A0A511KNA3-F1
#
_entry.id   AF-A0A511KNA3-F1
#
_cell.length_a   1.000
_cell.length_b   1.000
_cell.length_c   1.000
_cell.angle_alpha   90.00
_cell.angle_beta   90.00
_cell.angle_gamma   90.00
#
_symmetry.space_group_name_H-M   'P 1'
#
loop_
_entity.id
_entity.type
_entity.pdbx_description
1 polymer ?
#
loop_
_entity_poly.entity_id
_entity_poly.type
_entity_poly.pdbx_seq_one_letter_code
_entity_poly.pdbx_strand_id
1 'polypeptide(L)'
;MPAGEPASLWADFISMVPPFLAYYGVVKQDRSLLLEAYNQIKLYRSYLRTSSGSWKHVVQGDFTDSGLWSTGNGWAAHGIARVLATVKASQWNETLASEARDLGSWGVEIVKAAFGNVKSDGLLPNYYDSASGSSFSDASGSALLAAAAYRLAQLGALTNQSVIHQAAGLRAAVNGKVDRSSGWVAPVVNPFLFKQQASQSPEGEAFVLLLQAAWEDCTSTSAS
;
A
#
# COMPACT_ATOMS: atom_id res chain seq x y z
N MET A 1 4.31 24.38 -8.11
CA MET A 1 2.84 24.45 -8.25
C MET A 1 2.51 25.77 -8.91
N PRO A 2 1.74 25.81 -10.01
CA PRO A 2 1.18 27.06 -10.51
C PRO A 2 0.45 27.76 -9.37
N ALA A 3 0.61 29.08 -9.24
CA ALA A 3 -0.06 29.82 -8.18
C ALA A 3 -1.59 29.75 -8.36
N GLY A 4 -2.30 29.18 -7.37
CA GLY A 4 -3.76 29.23 -7.30
C GLY A 4 -4.49 27.89 -7.24
N GLU A 5 -3.83 26.75 -7.54
CA GLU A 5 -4.48 25.44 -7.38
C GLU A 5 -4.37 24.93 -5.94
N PRO A 6 -5.50 24.59 -5.28
CA PRO A 6 -5.46 24.07 -3.93
C PRO A 6 -4.78 22.69 -3.90
N ALA A 7 -3.89 22.46 -2.93
CA ALA A 7 -3.25 21.17 -2.76
C ALA A 7 -4.29 20.08 -2.47
N SER A 8 -4.23 18.97 -3.19
CA SER A 8 -5.04 17.78 -2.96
C SER A 8 -4.14 16.62 -2.56
N LEU A 9 -4.44 15.99 -1.42
CA LEU A 9 -3.61 14.94 -0.84
C LEU A 9 -4.29 13.58 -1.07
N TRP A 10 -3.67 12.77 -1.92
CA TRP A 10 -4.13 11.44 -2.30
C TRP A 10 -3.24 10.38 -1.66
N ALA A 11 -3.82 9.35 -1.03
CA ALA A 11 -3.05 8.24 -0.46
C ALA A 11 -2.15 7.56 -1.53
N ASP A 12 -2.61 7.56 -2.77
CA ASP A 12 -1.97 7.01 -3.97
C ASP A 12 -0.60 7.62 -4.23
N PHE A 13 -0.45 8.92 -3.96
CA PHE A 13 0.80 9.68 -4.16
C PHE A 13 2.02 9.00 -3.52
N ILE A 14 1.80 8.31 -2.40
CA ILE A 14 2.83 7.62 -1.62
C ILE A 14 3.53 6.51 -2.40
N SER A 15 2.85 5.86 -3.34
CA SER A 15 3.49 4.88 -4.24
C SER A 15 4.14 5.49 -5.48
N MET A 16 3.76 6.73 -5.83
CA MET A 16 4.20 7.37 -7.06
C MET A 16 5.50 8.15 -6.87
N VAL A 17 5.52 9.10 -5.93
CA VAL A 17 6.60 10.11 -5.85
C VAL A 17 7.66 9.78 -4.79
N PRO A 18 7.32 9.47 -3.52
CA PRO A 18 8.34 9.21 -2.50
C PRO A 18 9.33 8.08 -2.86
N PRO A 19 8.92 6.94 -3.46
CA PRO A 19 9.86 5.91 -3.88
C PRO A 19 10.86 6.40 -4.94
N PHE A 20 10.40 7.25 -5.88
CA PHE A 20 11.27 7.86 -6.88
C PHE A 20 12.29 8.79 -6.22
N LEU A 21 11.85 9.70 -5.34
CA LEU A 21 12.74 10.62 -4.62
C LEU A 21 13.82 9.88 -3.83
N ALA A 22 13.42 8.86 -3.07
CA ALA A 22 14.34 8.06 -2.27
C ALA A 22 15.39 7.37 -3.15
N TYR A 23 14.96 6.69 -4.21
CA TYR A 23 15.87 5.97 -5.11
C TYR A 23 16.80 6.92 -5.86
N TYR A 24 16.25 8.02 -6.38
CA TYR A 24 17.01 9.04 -7.07
C TYR A 24 18.06 9.70 -6.16
N GLY A 25 17.72 9.94 -4.89
CA GLY A 25 18.66 10.43 -3.89
C GLY A 25 19.83 9.48 -3.63
N VAL A 26 19.60 8.17 -3.58
CA VAL A 26 20.70 7.19 -3.48
C VAL A 26 21.60 7.28 -4.72
N VAL A 27 21.02 7.26 -5.93
CA VAL A 27 21.77 7.35 -7.20
C VAL A 27 22.59 8.64 -7.30
N LYS A 28 22.04 9.76 -6.81
CA LYS A 28 22.72 11.07 -6.84
C LYS A 28 23.57 11.35 -5.60
N GLN A 29 23.67 10.41 -4.67
CA GLN A 29 24.35 10.58 -3.40
C GLN A 29 23.84 11.82 -2.62
N ASP A 30 22.55 12.13 -2.77
CA ASP A 30 21.88 13.23 -2.11
C ASP A 30 20.93 12.70 -1.02
N ARG A 31 21.42 12.76 0.23
CA ARG A 31 20.64 12.36 1.42
C ARG A 31 19.36 13.18 1.58
N SER A 32 19.36 14.43 1.13
CA SER A 32 18.21 15.33 1.32
C SER A 32 16.97 14.82 0.61
N LEU A 33 17.12 14.12 -0.51
CA LEU A 33 16.01 13.53 -1.25
C LEU A 33 15.40 12.30 -0.56
N LEU A 34 16.19 11.52 0.20
CA LEU A 34 15.65 10.45 1.05
C LEU A 34 14.86 11.04 2.21
N LEU A 35 15.38 12.10 2.83
CA LEU A 35 14.67 12.83 3.88
C LEU A 35 13.39 13.46 3.35
N GLU A 36 13.39 13.98 2.12
CA GLU A 36 12.20 14.52 1.49
C GLU A 36 11.15 13.42 1.22
N ALA A 37 11.56 12.26 0.72
CA ALA A 37 10.67 11.11 0.58
C ALA A 37 10.00 10.74 1.92
N TYR A 38 10.78 10.67 3.00
CA TYR A 38 10.26 10.45 4.35
C TYR A 38 9.33 11.57 4.81
N ASN A 39 9.70 12.84 4.62
CA ASN A 39 8.92 13.99 5.04
C ASN A 39 7.57 14.07 4.33
N GLN A 40 7.52 13.76 3.03
CA GLN A 40 6.28 13.66 2.27
C GLN A 40 5.35 12.61 2.88
N ILE A 41 5.86 11.40 3.16
CA ILE A 41 5.07 10.35 3.82
C ILE A 41 4.57 10.80 5.20
N LYS A 42 5.43 11.40 6.01
CA LYS A 42 5.10 11.91 7.34
C LYS A 42 4.00 12.98 7.29
N LEU A 43 4.07 13.89 6.32
CA LEU A 43 3.08 14.95 6.14
C LEU A 43 1.74 14.37 5.71
N TYR A 44 1.70 13.56 4.65
CA TYR A 44 0.48 12.89 4.18
C TYR A 44 -0.17 12.08 5.30
N ARG A 45 0.64 11.35 6.07
CA ARG A 45 0.18 10.63 7.25
C ARG A 45 -0.55 11.53 8.24
N SER A 46 -0.05 12.72 8.54
CA SER A 46 -0.70 13.64 9.49
C SER A 46 -2.08 14.12 9.06
N TYR A 47 -2.38 14.09 7.75
CA TYR A 47 -3.68 14.51 7.21
C TYR A 47 -4.63 13.33 6.93
N LEU A 48 -4.08 12.21 6.43
CA LEU A 48 -4.86 11.10 5.92
C LEU A 48 -5.14 10.03 6.97
N ARG A 49 -4.25 9.81 7.93
CA ARG A 49 -4.40 8.76 8.93
C ARG A 49 -5.63 9.01 9.82
N THR A 50 -6.39 7.96 10.06
CA THR A 50 -7.48 7.93 11.06
C THR A 50 -7.06 7.19 12.34
N SER A 51 -7.93 7.19 13.36
CA SER A 51 -7.69 6.48 14.61
C SER A 51 -7.57 4.96 14.44
N SER A 52 -8.17 4.37 13.39
CA SER A 52 -8.04 2.94 13.09
C SER A 52 -6.65 2.56 12.57
N GLY A 53 -5.86 3.54 12.09
CA GLY A 53 -4.62 3.31 11.37
C GLY A 53 -4.78 3.29 9.84
N SER A 54 -6.01 3.10 9.34
CA SER A 54 -6.31 3.29 7.91
C SER A 54 -6.23 4.76 7.52
N TRP A 55 -5.89 5.00 6.26
CA TRP A 55 -5.81 6.32 5.67
C TRP A 55 -7.08 6.60 4.87
N LYS A 56 -7.56 7.85 4.95
CA LYS A 56 -8.53 8.41 4.01
C LYS A 56 -7.91 8.42 2.62
N HIS A 57 -8.73 8.29 1.59
CA HIS A 57 -8.28 8.25 0.20
C HIS A 57 -7.79 9.63 -0.28
N VAL A 58 -8.68 10.63 -0.31
CA VAL A 58 -8.38 11.98 -0.80
C VAL A 58 -8.95 13.05 0.14
N VAL A 59 -8.09 13.99 0.55
CA VAL A 59 -8.50 15.17 1.33
C VAL A 59 -7.89 16.44 0.75
N GLN A 60 -8.48 17.59 1.07
CA GLN A 60 -8.12 18.90 0.51
C GLN A 60 -8.33 18.97 -1.02
N GLY A 61 -8.15 20.16 -1.59
CA GLY A 61 -8.47 20.42 -2.99
C GLY A 61 -9.97 20.44 -3.27
N ASP A 62 -10.32 20.48 -4.55
CA ASP A 62 -11.70 20.60 -5.00
C ASP A 62 -12.43 19.25 -5.07
N PHE A 63 -11.67 18.16 -5.19
CA PHE A 63 -12.19 16.79 -5.13
C PHE A 63 -11.77 16.15 -3.81
N THR A 64 -12.74 15.55 -3.11
CA THR A 64 -12.47 14.81 -1.87
C THR A 64 -13.18 13.46 -1.88
N ASP A 65 -12.47 12.47 -1.34
CA ASP A 65 -13.00 11.16 -1.01
C ASP A 65 -12.40 10.77 0.34
N SER A 66 -13.09 11.13 1.42
CA SER A 66 -12.60 10.84 2.77
C SER A 66 -12.81 9.38 3.21
N GLY A 67 -13.30 8.52 2.31
CA GLY A 67 -13.48 7.10 2.59
C GLY A 67 -12.16 6.36 2.78
N LEU A 68 -12.23 5.25 3.52
CA LEU A 68 -11.12 4.35 3.78
C LEU A 68 -11.01 3.32 2.65
N TRP A 69 -10.64 3.83 1.47
CA TRP A 69 -10.54 3.02 0.25
C TRP A 69 -9.40 2.01 0.33
N SER A 70 -9.68 0.76 0.01
CA SER A 70 -8.77 -0.37 0.17
C SER A 70 -7.54 -0.25 -0.74
N THR A 71 -7.76 0.01 -2.03
CA THR A 71 -6.66 0.18 -2.99
C THR A 71 -5.78 1.40 -2.65
N GLY A 72 -6.37 2.54 -2.25
CA GLY A 72 -5.59 3.70 -1.78
C GLY A 72 -4.73 3.42 -0.54
N ASN A 73 -5.25 2.63 0.41
CA ASN A 73 -4.44 2.14 1.54
C ASN A 73 -3.33 1.19 1.10
N GLY A 74 -3.59 0.35 0.09
CA GLY A 74 -2.58 -0.50 -0.54
C GLY A 74 -1.45 0.33 -1.17
N TRP A 75 -1.79 1.37 -1.93
CA TRP A 75 -0.79 2.28 -2.48
C TRP A 75 0.05 2.96 -1.41
N ALA A 76 -0.57 3.41 -0.32
CA ALA A 76 0.17 3.98 0.81
C ALA A 76 1.15 2.99 1.43
N ALA A 77 0.68 1.80 1.82
CA ALA A 77 1.52 0.78 2.46
C ALA A 77 2.66 0.30 1.54
N HIS A 78 2.35 0.06 0.26
CA HIS A 78 3.33 -0.38 -0.74
C HIS A 78 4.40 0.69 -0.99
N GLY A 79 4.01 1.96 -1.12
CA GLY A 79 4.94 3.07 -1.31
C GLY A 79 5.88 3.26 -0.12
N ILE A 80 5.33 3.18 1.10
CA ILE A 80 6.12 3.20 2.34
C ILE A 80 7.13 2.06 2.38
N ALA A 81 6.72 0.84 2.04
CA ALA A 81 7.62 -0.31 2.01
C ALA A 81 8.78 -0.12 1.01
N ARG A 82 8.51 0.49 -0.16
CA ARG A 82 9.55 0.81 -1.16
C ARG A 82 10.53 1.87 -0.66
N VAL A 83 10.05 2.94 0.00
CA VAL A 83 10.94 3.95 0.60
C VAL A 83 11.79 3.32 1.72
N LEU A 84 11.18 2.49 2.58
CA LEU A 84 11.91 1.76 3.62
C LEU A 84 13.01 0.88 3.03
N ALA A 85 12.71 0.11 1.98
CA ALA A 85 13.69 -0.73 1.30
C ALA A 85 14.89 0.08 0.80
N THR A 86 14.62 1.21 0.14
CA THR A 86 15.68 2.11 -0.34
C THR A 86 16.51 2.70 0.79
N VAL A 87 15.88 3.17 1.88
CA VAL A 87 16.60 3.70 3.04
C VAL A 87 17.52 2.63 3.64
N LYS A 88 17.03 1.40 3.85
CA LYS A 88 17.81 0.29 4.41
C LYS A 88 18.96 -0.15 3.52
N ALA A 89 18.80 -0.06 2.20
CA ALA A 89 19.83 -0.42 1.23
C ALA A 89 20.83 0.73 0.94
N SER A 90 20.57 1.95 1.42
CA SER A 90 21.42 3.11 1.19
C SER A 90 22.63 3.16 2.12
N GLN A 91 23.65 3.95 1.73
CA GLN A 91 24.80 4.26 2.59
C GLN A 91 24.44 5.03 3.87
N TRP A 92 23.20 5.50 4.02
CA TRP A 92 22.74 6.25 5.19
C TRP A 92 21.85 5.44 6.13
N ASN A 93 21.70 4.13 5.92
CA ASN A 93 20.85 3.24 6.73
C ASN A 93 21.02 3.46 8.25
N GLU A 94 22.26 3.50 8.74
CA GLU A 94 22.53 3.72 10.17
C GLU A 94 22.08 5.10 10.65
N THR A 95 22.38 6.14 9.86
CA THR A 95 22.03 7.53 10.20
C THR A 95 20.56 7.88 10.00
N LEU A 96 19.81 7.03 9.29
CA LEU A 96 18.37 7.15 9.04
C LEU A 96 17.57 6.06 9.77
N ALA A 97 18.14 5.46 10.83
CA ALA A 97 17.52 4.36 11.53
C ALA A 97 16.19 4.74 12.21
N SER A 98 16.01 6.00 12.63
CA SER A 98 14.74 6.52 13.14
C SER A 98 13.66 6.54 12.06
N GLU A 99 13.99 7.09 10.90
CA GLU A 99 13.12 7.22 9.75
C GLU A 99 12.72 5.84 9.22
N ALA A 100 13.67 4.90 9.19
CA ALA A 100 13.38 3.51 8.83
C ALA A 100 12.41 2.84 9.81
N ARG A 101 12.57 3.06 11.13
CA ARG A 101 11.63 2.54 12.14
C ARG A 101 10.23 3.14 11.98
N ASP A 102 10.15 4.44 11.75
CA ASP A 102 8.89 5.14 11.50
C ASP A 102 8.18 4.59 10.27
N LEU A 103 8.88 4.51 9.13
CA LEU A 103 8.34 3.96 7.87
C LEU A 103 7.83 2.52 8.07
N GLY A 104 8.63 1.66 8.71
CA GLY A 104 8.22 0.30 9.03
C GLY A 104 6.95 0.25 9.87
N SER A 105 6.90 1.05 10.94
CA SER A 105 5.74 1.13 11.84
C SER A 105 4.49 1.62 11.11
N TRP A 106 4.60 2.66 10.29
CA TRP A 106 3.46 3.24 9.56
C TRP A 106 2.91 2.29 8.50
N GLY A 107 3.78 1.61 7.75
CA GLY A 107 3.35 0.58 6.80
C GLY A 107 2.63 -0.58 7.49
N VAL A 108 3.18 -1.06 8.61
CA VAL A 108 2.56 -2.14 9.41
C VAL A 108 1.23 -1.72 10.01
N GLU A 109 1.09 -0.46 10.43
CA GLU A 109 -0.17 0.08 10.94
C GLU A 109 -1.28 0.00 9.88
N ILE A 110 -1.02 0.43 8.64
CA ILE A 110 -1.99 0.37 7.54
C ILE A 110 -2.39 -1.07 7.24
N VAL A 111 -1.41 -1.98 7.12
CA VAL A 111 -1.65 -3.41 6.86
C VAL A 111 -2.53 -4.03 7.95
N LYS A 112 -2.21 -3.81 9.22
CA LYS A 112 -2.99 -4.36 10.34
C LYS A 112 -4.42 -3.80 10.36
N ALA A 113 -4.57 -2.49 10.13
CA ALA A 113 -5.87 -1.85 10.07
C ALA A 113 -6.73 -2.45 8.95
N ALA A 114 -6.16 -2.63 7.76
CA ALA A 114 -6.85 -3.25 6.64
C ALA A 114 -7.25 -4.71 6.92
N PHE A 115 -6.32 -5.53 7.42
CA PHE A 115 -6.56 -6.97 7.63
C PHE A 115 -7.61 -7.27 8.70
N GLY A 116 -7.93 -6.30 9.56
CA GLY A 116 -9.08 -6.38 10.47
C GLY A 116 -10.45 -6.40 9.76
N ASN A 117 -10.49 -6.14 8.46
CA ASN A 117 -11.71 -6.02 7.66
C ASN A 117 -11.88 -7.13 6.60
N VAL A 118 -11.05 -8.19 6.63
CA VAL A 118 -11.18 -9.30 5.67
C VAL A 118 -12.57 -9.92 5.74
N LYS A 119 -13.21 -10.07 4.58
CA LYS A 119 -14.54 -10.63 4.42
C LYS A 119 -14.52 -12.16 4.44
N SER A 120 -15.70 -12.76 4.51
CA SER A 120 -15.86 -14.22 4.51
C SER A 120 -15.36 -14.92 3.24
N ASP A 121 -15.24 -14.20 2.12
CA ASP A 121 -14.65 -14.73 0.88
C ASP A 121 -13.13 -14.61 0.80
N GLY A 122 -12.49 -14.14 1.88
CA GLY A 122 -11.04 -14.00 2.01
C GLY A 122 -10.47 -12.72 1.40
N LEU A 123 -11.28 -11.87 0.76
CA LEU A 123 -10.85 -10.57 0.23
C LEU A 123 -11.17 -9.43 1.20
N LEU A 124 -10.49 -8.30 1.03
CA LEU A 124 -10.86 -7.04 1.65
C LEU A 124 -12.07 -6.41 0.93
N PRO A 125 -12.93 -5.64 1.63
CA PRO A 125 -13.92 -4.81 0.97
C PRO A 125 -13.22 -3.64 0.25
N ASN A 126 -13.90 -3.09 -0.77
CA ASN A 126 -13.45 -1.91 -1.50
C ASN A 126 -13.29 -0.67 -0.59
N TYR A 127 -14.22 -0.43 0.34
CA TYR A 127 -14.03 0.53 1.45
C TYR A 127 -14.27 -0.16 2.79
N TYR A 128 -13.50 0.23 3.81
CA TYR A 128 -13.63 -0.30 5.17
C TYR A 128 -14.76 0.36 5.97
N ASP A 129 -15.17 1.58 5.59
CA ASP A 129 -16.20 2.34 6.30
C ASP A 129 -17.57 2.27 5.62
N SER A 130 -18.62 2.31 6.44
CA SER A 130 -20.00 2.29 5.96
C SER A 130 -20.42 3.60 5.30
N ALA A 131 -19.84 4.73 5.70
CA ALA A 131 -20.19 6.07 5.19
C ALA A 131 -19.92 6.20 3.68
N SER A 132 -18.97 5.45 3.15
CA SER A 132 -18.65 5.42 1.72
C SER A 132 -19.74 4.76 0.86
N GLY A 133 -20.58 3.91 1.43
CA GLY A 133 -21.70 3.25 0.73
C GLY A 133 -21.29 2.20 -0.31
N SER A 134 -20.03 1.74 -0.32
CA SER A 134 -19.51 0.70 -1.21
C SER A 134 -18.63 -0.27 -0.44
N SER A 135 -18.86 -1.58 -0.57
CA SER A 135 -18.15 -2.61 0.20
C SER A 135 -18.06 -3.95 -0.54
N PHE A 136 -18.15 -3.93 -1.87
CA PHE A 136 -17.89 -5.13 -2.69
C PHE A 136 -16.48 -5.65 -2.39
N SER A 137 -16.27 -6.97 -2.52
CA SER A 137 -14.95 -7.55 -2.31
C SER A 137 -14.00 -7.05 -3.40
N ASP A 138 -12.79 -6.62 -3.06
CA ASP A 138 -11.85 -6.03 -4.02
C ASP A 138 -10.54 -6.81 -4.03
N ALA A 139 -10.26 -7.49 -5.14
CA ALA A 139 -9.01 -8.23 -5.33
C ALA A 139 -7.81 -7.28 -5.50
N SER A 140 -8.00 -6.08 -6.06
CA SER A 140 -6.90 -5.11 -6.27
C SER A 140 -6.29 -4.66 -4.94
N GLY A 141 -7.11 -4.09 -4.04
CA GLY A 141 -6.65 -3.65 -2.73
C GLY A 141 -6.14 -4.82 -1.89
N SER A 142 -6.80 -5.98 -1.95
CA SER A 142 -6.36 -7.21 -1.28
C SER A 142 -4.96 -7.63 -1.71
N ALA A 143 -4.69 -7.64 -3.02
CA ALA A 143 -3.41 -8.05 -3.57
C ALA A 143 -2.29 -7.11 -3.14
N LEU A 144 -2.50 -5.79 -3.28
CA LEU A 144 -1.47 -4.81 -2.97
C LEU A 144 -1.15 -4.72 -1.47
N LEU A 145 -2.16 -4.85 -0.60
CA LEU A 145 -1.94 -4.87 0.86
C LEU A 145 -1.25 -6.15 1.32
N ALA A 146 -1.59 -7.30 0.75
CA ALA A 146 -0.86 -8.54 1.02
C ALA A 146 0.58 -8.46 0.50
N ALA A 147 0.81 -7.85 -0.67
CA ALA A 147 2.16 -7.63 -1.20
C ALA A 147 2.97 -6.73 -0.27
N ALA A 148 2.39 -5.62 0.21
CA ALA A 148 3.02 -4.72 1.17
C ALA A 148 3.35 -5.42 2.50
N ALA A 149 2.47 -6.30 3.00
CA ALA A 149 2.71 -7.09 4.20
C ALA A 149 3.94 -7.99 4.05
N TYR A 150 4.06 -8.71 2.92
CA TYR A 150 5.24 -9.54 2.64
C TYR A 150 6.53 -8.72 2.51
N ARG A 151 6.48 -7.56 1.82
CA ARG A 151 7.64 -6.67 1.72
C ARG A 151 8.07 -6.12 3.08
N LEU A 152 7.12 -5.71 3.92
CA LEU A 152 7.41 -5.24 5.28
C LEU A 152 7.98 -6.36 6.16
N ALA A 153 7.54 -7.61 5.96
CA ALA A 153 8.10 -8.77 6.66
C ALA A 153 9.56 -9.04 6.24
N GLN A 154 9.83 -9.03 4.93
CA GLN A 154 11.20 -9.16 4.39
C GLN A 154 12.13 -8.04 4.89
N LEU A 155 11.60 -6.84 5.06
CA LEU A 155 12.34 -5.69 5.60
C LEU A 155 12.47 -5.74 7.13
N GLY A 156 12.00 -6.79 7.81
CA GLY A 156 12.06 -6.96 9.26
C GLY A 156 11.17 -6.00 10.05
N ALA A 157 10.29 -5.24 9.39
CA ALA A 157 9.35 -4.34 10.03
C ALA A 157 8.10 -5.06 10.55
N LEU A 158 7.63 -6.07 9.80
CA LEU A 158 6.50 -6.92 10.20
C LEU A 158 7.00 -8.27 10.71
N THR A 159 7.00 -8.48 12.03
CA THR A 159 7.42 -9.75 12.65
C THR A 159 6.27 -10.58 13.21
N ASN A 160 5.05 -10.03 13.25
CA ASN A 160 3.87 -10.72 13.76
C ASN A 160 3.41 -11.80 12.76
N GLN A 161 3.65 -13.07 13.11
CA GLN A 161 3.34 -14.23 12.27
C GLN A 161 1.85 -14.38 11.96
N SER A 162 0.95 -13.95 12.85
CA SER A 162 -0.49 -13.98 12.59
C SER A 162 -0.85 -13.05 11.41
N VAL A 163 -0.23 -11.87 11.33
CA VAL A 163 -0.49 -10.93 10.23
C VAL A 163 0.09 -11.45 8.92
N ILE A 164 1.27 -12.09 8.96
CA ILE A 164 1.88 -12.74 7.79
C ILE A 164 0.99 -13.91 7.31
N HIS A 165 0.41 -14.69 8.22
CA HIS A 165 -0.54 -15.75 7.89
C HIS A 165 -1.83 -15.19 7.27
N GLN A 166 -2.33 -14.05 7.75
CA GLN A 166 -3.46 -13.35 7.11
C GLN A 166 -3.12 -12.92 5.67
N ALA A 167 -1.90 -12.43 5.42
CA ALA A 167 -1.44 -12.12 4.06
C ALA A 167 -1.44 -13.36 3.15
N ALA A 168 -1.10 -14.54 3.68
CA ALA A 168 -1.17 -15.79 2.94
C ALA A 168 -2.62 -16.19 2.58
N GLY A 169 -3.56 -15.98 3.49
CA GLY A 169 -4.99 -16.17 3.24
C GLY A 169 -5.51 -15.25 2.12
N LEU A 170 -5.19 -13.95 2.20
CA LEU A 170 -5.51 -12.97 1.17
C LEU A 170 -4.90 -13.34 -0.19
N ARG A 171 -3.63 -13.76 -0.22
CA ARG A 171 -2.98 -14.23 -1.44
C ARG A 171 -3.72 -15.43 -2.06
N ALA A 172 -4.07 -16.43 -1.25
CA ALA A 172 -4.81 -17.58 -1.73
C ALA A 172 -6.19 -17.18 -2.30
N ALA A 173 -6.89 -16.26 -1.63
CA ALA A 173 -8.17 -15.74 -2.09
C ALA A 173 -8.03 -15.00 -3.43
N VAL A 174 -7.06 -14.08 -3.55
CA VAL A 174 -6.76 -13.34 -4.79
C VAL A 174 -6.42 -14.30 -5.94
N ASN A 175 -5.55 -15.27 -5.72
CA ASN A 175 -5.21 -16.25 -6.77
C ASN A 175 -6.42 -17.11 -7.18
N GLY A 176 -7.33 -17.40 -6.24
CA GLY A 176 -8.59 -18.08 -6.52
C GLY A 176 -9.60 -17.24 -7.32
N LYS A 177 -9.36 -15.93 -7.47
CA LYS A 177 -10.16 -15.00 -8.26
C LYS A 177 -9.63 -14.75 -9.67
N VAL A 178 -8.47 -15.28 -10.01
CA VAL A 178 -7.92 -15.21 -11.37
C VAL A 178 -8.67 -16.22 -12.24
N ASP A 179 -9.35 -15.73 -13.27
CA ASP A 179 -10.02 -16.59 -14.25
C ASP A 179 -8.98 -17.38 -15.05
N ARG A 180 -9.14 -18.70 -15.10
CA ARG A 180 -8.14 -19.60 -15.73
C ARG A 180 -8.09 -19.51 -17.25
N SER A 181 -9.16 -19.02 -17.88
CA SER A 181 -9.25 -18.96 -19.33
C SER A 181 -8.69 -17.65 -19.90
N SER A 182 -8.99 -16.55 -19.22
CA SER A 182 -8.67 -15.20 -19.66
C SER A 182 -7.49 -14.58 -18.92
N GLY A 183 -7.16 -15.10 -17.73
CA GLY A 183 -6.11 -14.58 -16.87
C GLY A 183 -6.51 -13.36 -16.04
N TRP A 184 -7.74 -12.84 -16.19
CA TRP A 184 -8.17 -11.66 -15.45
C TRP A 184 -8.58 -11.98 -14.02
N VAL A 185 -8.16 -11.15 -13.07
CA VAL A 185 -8.63 -11.18 -11.68
C VAL A 185 -9.91 -10.36 -11.51
N ALA A 186 -10.89 -10.92 -10.81
CA ALA A 186 -12.14 -10.23 -10.47
C ALA A 186 -12.77 -10.78 -9.17
N PRO A 187 -13.50 -9.97 -8.38
CA PRO A 187 -13.87 -8.56 -8.62
C PRO A 187 -12.72 -7.57 -8.38
N VAL A 188 -12.69 -6.49 -9.15
CA VAL A 188 -11.72 -5.39 -9.03
C VAL A 188 -12.42 -4.04 -9.07
N VAL A 189 -11.86 -3.05 -8.38
CA VAL A 189 -12.34 -1.67 -8.42
C VAL A 189 -12.12 -1.00 -9.78
N ASN A 190 -13.03 -0.09 -10.15
CA ASN A 190 -12.84 0.84 -11.27
C ASN A 190 -12.02 2.06 -10.80
N PRO A 191 -10.82 2.31 -11.37
CA PRO A 191 -9.94 3.41 -10.92
C PRO A 191 -10.45 4.80 -11.29
N PHE A 192 -11.49 4.92 -12.13
CA PHE A 192 -12.14 6.21 -12.42
C PHE A 192 -13.39 6.43 -11.58
N LEU A 193 -13.96 5.36 -11.03
CA LEU A 193 -15.20 5.37 -10.25
C LEU A 193 -15.03 4.44 -9.06
N PHE A 194 -14.32 4.91 -8.04
CA PHE A 194 -13.83 4.10 -6.92
C PHE A 194 -14.90 3.27 -6.19
N LYS A 195 -16.18 3.65 -6.29
CA LYS A 195 -17.31 2.94 -5.67
C LYS A 195 -17.94 1.86 -6.56
N GLN A 196 -17.44 1.67 -7.78
CA GLN A 196 -17.93 0.72 -8.77
C GLN A 196 -16.88 -0.35 -9.08
N GLN A 197 -17.35 -1.54 -9.48
CA GLN A 197 -16.49 -2.58 -10.01
C GLN A 197 -16.16 -2.32 -11.49
N ALA A 198 -14.97 -2.73 -11.90
CA ALA A 198 -14.62 -2.88 -13.30
C ALA A 198 -14.62 -4.37 -13.67
N SER A 199 -14.82 -4.68 -14.96
CA SER A 199 -14.66 -6.04 -15.48
C SER A 199 -13.21 -6.47 -15.59
N GLN A 200 -12.30 -5.51 -15.81
CA GLN A 200 -10.86 -5.71 -15.96
C GLN A 200 -10.13 -4.50 -15.38
N SER A 201 -8.95 -4.72 -14.80
CA SER A 201 -8.12 -3.65 -14.24
C SER A 201 -6.65 -3.94 -14.49
N PRO A 202 -5.95 -3.14 -15.32
CA PRO A 202 -4.50 -3.26 -15.48
C PRO A 202 -3.74 -3.10 -14.16
N GLU A 203 -4.23 -2.24 -13.26
CA GLU A 203 -3.66 -2.09 -11.91
C GLU A 203 -3.86 -3.36 -11.08
N GLY A 204 -5.07 -3.94 -11.11
CA GLY A 204 -5.36 -5.21 -10.44
C GLY A 204 -4.42 -6.34 -10.87
N GLU A 205 -4.20 -6.49 -12.18
CA GLU A 205 -3.24 -7.49 -12.71
C GLU A 205 -1.82 -7.24 -12.25
N ALA A 206 -1.36 -5.98 -12.29
CA ALA A 206 -0.04 -5.63 -11.79
C ALA A 206 0.10 -5.98 -10.31
N PHE A 207 -0.93 -5.77 -9.49
CA PHE A 207 -0.90 -6.07 -8.06
C PHE A 207 -0.85 -7.57 -7.78
N VAL A 208 -1.51 -8.41 -8.60
CA VAL A 208 -1.38 -9.88 -8.50
C VAL A 208 0.06 -10.31 -8.71
N LEU A 209 0.75 -9.73 -9.71
CA LEU A 209 2.16 -10.03 -9.96
C LEU A 209 3.08 -9.52 -8.83
N LEU A 210 2.84 -8.30 -8.32
CA LEU A 210 3.58 -7.76 -7.17
C LEU A 210 3.40 -8.64 -5.92
N LEU A 211 2.18 -9.13 -5.70
CA LEU A 211 1.86 -10.05 -4.61
C LEU A 211 2.62 -11.37 -4.75
N GLN A 212 2.59 -11.98 -5.94
CA GLN A 212 3.30 -13.23 -6.20
C GLN A 212 4.80 -13.06 -5.94
N ALA A 213 5.42 -12.02 -6.50
CA ALA A 213 6.85 -11.75 -6.32
C ALA A 213 7.21 -11.48 -4.85
N ALA A 214 6.40 -10.69 -4.13
CA ALA A 214 6.65 -10.42 -2.71
C ALA A 214 6.56 -11.67 -1.84
N TRP A 215 5.64 -12.58 -2.16
CA TRP A 215 5.50 -13.85 -1.46
C TRP A 215 6.68 -14.80 -1.72
N GLU A 216 7.13 -14.94 -2.98
CA GLU A 216 8.30 -15.75 -3.34
C GLU A 216 9.57 -15.25 -2.63
N ASP A 217 9.79 -13.94 -2.62
CA ASP A 217 10.92 -13.31 -1.95
C ASP A 217 10.88 -13.50 -0.41
N CYS A 218 9.70 -13.38 0.20
CA CYS A 218 9.53 -13.54 1.65
C CYS A 218 9.72 -15.01 2.10
N THR A 219 9.23 -15.96 1.31
CA THR A 219 9.31 -17.40 1.65
C THR A 219 10.69 -17.99 1.38
N SER A 220 11.39 -17.53 0.34
CA SER A 220 12.79 -17.90 0.10
C SER A 220 13.72 -17.41 1.21
N THR A 221 13.50 -16.20 1.72
CA THR A 221 14.26 -15.64 2.86
C THR A 221 14.00 -16.38 4.17
N SER A 222 12.83 -17.00 4.34
CA SER A 222 12.48 -17.76 5.56
C SER A 222 13.06 -19.18 5.58
N ALA A 223 13.59 -19.66 4.45
CA ALA A 223 14.17 -20.98 4.29
C ALA A 223 15.71 -21.02 4.44
N SER A 224 16.34 -19.85 4.64
CA SER A 224 17.78 -19.67 4.87
C SER A 224 18.08 -19.29 6.31
#